data_AF-A0A1H2E0Z4-F1
#
_entry.id   AF-A0A1H2E0Z4-F1
#
_cell.length_a   1.000
_cell.length_b   1.000
_cell.length_c   1.000
_cell.angle_alpha   90.00
_cell.angle_beta   90.00
_cell.angle_gamma   90.00
#
_symmetry.space_group_name_H-M   'P 1'
#
loop_
_entity.id
_entity.type
_entity.pdbx_description
1 polymer ?
#
loop_
_entity_poly.entity_id
_entity_poly.type
_entity_poly.pdbx_seq_one_letter_code
_entity_poly.pdbx_strand_id
1 'polypeptide(L)'
;MATNRSRRLRKKLCVDEFQEVGFELLLDYREDLDGEAFEAFFEAFLAQAIEANGLIFVGCDEFGMVCLAKRGSVTAEQRAAVEAWLKGRSELAGAKVGELVDAWYPDRPVNAAG
;
A
#
# COMPACT_ATOMS: atom_id res chain seq x y z
N MET A 1 -2.97 -8.35 -28.17
CA MET A 1 -2.37 -9.65 -28.52
C MET A 1 -2.11 -10.43 -27.24
N ALA A 2 -2.57 -11.67 -27.13
CA ALA A 2 -2.12 -12.54 -26.04
C ALA A 2 -0.66 -12.91 -26.28
N THR A 3 0.26 -12.25 -25.58
CA THR A 3 1.66 -12.68 -25.57
C THR A 3 1.71 -13.99 -24.79
N ASN A 4 1.91 -15.12 -25.46
CA ASN A 4 2.03 -16.41 -24.80
C ASN A 4 3.36 -16.44 -24.03
N ARG A 5 3.35 -15.98 -22.78
CA ARG A 5 4.52 -15.84 -21.92
C ARG A 5 4.77 -17.17 -21.22
N SER A 6 6.02 -17.63 -21.16
CA SER A 6 6.38 -18.77 -20.31
C SER A 6 6.16 -18.45 -18.84
N ARG A 7 5.96 -19.47 -17.99
CA ARG A 7 5.80 -19.28 -16.54
C ARG A 7 6.96 -18.50 -15.91
N ARG A 8 8.20 -18.74 -16.36
CA ARG A 8 9.39 -18.00 -15.90
C ARG A 8 9.29 -16.51 -16.26
N LEU A 9 8.80 -16.19 -17.47
CA LEU A 9 8.63 -14.80 -17.91
C LEU A 9 7.50 -14.11 -17.16
N ARG A 10 6.38 -14.79 -16.90
CA ARG A 10 5.28 -14.25 -16.07
C ARG A 10 5.74 -13.94 -14.65
N LYS A 11 6.55 -14.82 -14.06
CA LYS A 11 7.18 -14.57 -12.74
C LYS A 11 8.10 -13.36 -12.74
N LYS A 12 8.93 -13.20 -13.77
CA LYS A 12 9.88 -12.08 -13.91
C LYS A 12 9.17 -10.74 -14.06
N LEU A 13 8.04 -10.73 -14.75
CA LEU A 13 7.26 -9.52 -15.01
C LEU A 13 6.18 -9.25 -13.96
N CYS A 14 5.96 -10.15 -12.99
CA CYS A 14 4.87 -10.04 -12.00
C CYS A 14 3.48 -9.88 -12.65
N VAL A 15 3.16 -10.75 -13.60
CA VAL A 15 1.85 -10.77 -14.30
C VAL A 15 1.15 -12.10 -14.11
N ASP A 16 -0.14 -12.14 -14.45
CA ASP A 16 -1.00 -13.33 -14.39
C ASP A 16 -0.97 -13.95 -12.98
N GLU A 17 -0.55 -15.21 -12.80
CA GLU A 17 -0.50 -15.88 -11.49
C GLU A 17 0.57 -15.32 -10.52
N PHE A 18 1.35 -14.33 -10.96
CA PHE A 18 2.36 -13.63 -10.16
C PHE A 18 2.08 -12.14 -10.02
N GLN A 19 0.87 -11.69 -10.33
CA GLN A 19 0.45 -10.32 -10.07
C GLN A 19 0.50 -10.06 -8.56
N GLU A 20 1.08 -8.92 -8.19
CA GLU A 20 1.16 -8.45 -6.81
C GLU A 20 0.33 -7.17 -6.73
N VAL A 21 -0.54 -7.10 -5.74
CA VAL A 21 -1.52 -6.03 -5.58
C VAL A 21 -1.21 -5.24 -4.31
N GLY A 22 -1.32 -3.93 -4.39
CA GLY A 22 -1.17 -3.01 -3.25
C GLY A 22 -2.13 -1.85 -3.38
N PHE A 23 -1.92 -0.80 -2.59
CA PHE A 23 -2.74 0.42 -2.69
C PHE A 23 -1.90 1.66 -2.37
N GLU A 24 -2.29 2.78 -2.97
CA GLU A 24 -1.65 4.07 -2.73
C GLU A 24 -2.20 4.73 -1.47
N LEU A 25 -1.34 5.46 -0.78
CA LEU A 25 -1.67 6.32 0.35
C LEU A 25 -1.27 7.74 0.04
N LEU A 26 -2.16 8.66 0.37
CA LEU A 26 -1.87 10.09 0.47
C LEU A 26 -2.23 10.54 1.89
N LEU A 27 -1.25 11.11 2.59
CA LEU A 27 -1.37 11.59 3.96
C LEU A 27 -1.28 13.11 3.94
N ASP A 28 -2.37 13.78 4.33
CA ASP A 28 -2.42 15.22 4.47
C ASP A 28 -2.25 15.56 5.95
N TYR A 29 -1.06 16.04 6.33
CA TYR A 29 -0.76 16.45 7.70
C TYR A 29 -1.42 17.78 8.05
N ARG A 30 -1.66 18.02 9.34
CA ARG A 30 -2.08 19.35 9.80
C ARG A 30 -0.95 20.36 9.64
N GLU A 31 -1.32 21.60 9.28
CA GLU A 31 -0.37 22.70 9.12
C GLU A 31 0.38 23.07 10.41
N ASP A 32 -0.22 22.79 11.57
CA ASP A 32 0.33 23.09 12.89
C ASP A 32 0.99 21.88 13.58
N LEU A 33 1.22 20.78 12.85
CA LEU A 33 1.91 19.61 13.37
C LEU A 33 3.40 19.92 13.54
N ASP A 34 3.90 19.83 14.77
CA ASP A 34 5.33 19.99 15.02
C ASP A 34 6.14 18.74 14.61
N GLY A 35 7.46 18.91 14.49
CA GLY A 35 8.35 17.85 14.01
C GLY A 35 8.39 16.61 14.91
N GLU A 36 8.36 16.78 16.23
CA GLU A 36 8.39 15.65 17.18
C GLU A 36 7.08 14.84 17.10
N ALA A 37 5.94 15.52 16.97
CA ALA A 37 4.64 14.90 16.78
C ALA A 37 4.55 14.17 15.42
N PHE A 38 5.12 14.75 14.37
CA PHE A 38 5.23 14.10 13.06
C PHE A 38 6.08 12.82 13.13
N GLU A 39 7.26 12.88 13.73
CA GLU A 39 8.16 11.73 13.88
C GLU A 39 7.52 10.61 14.68
N ALA A 40 6.89 10.94 15.81
CA ALA A 40 6.16 9.98 16.64
C ALA A 40 4.95 9.36 15.90
N PHE A 41 4.21 10.17 15.12
CA PHE A 41 3.15 9.66 14.26
C PHE A 41 3.69 8.70 13.21
N PHE A 42 4.77 9.06 12.51
CA PHE A 42 5.29 8.28 11.41
C PHE A 42 5.88 6.95 11.88
N GLU A 43 6.58 6.94 13.02
CA GLU A 43 7.03 5.71 13.68
C GLU A 43 5.85 4.81 14.06
N ALA A 44 4.81 5.38 14.68
CA ALA A 44 3.60 4.64 15.05
C ALA A 44 2.86 4.09 13.82
N PHE A 45 2.81 4.86 12.72
CA PHE A 45 2.22 4.45 11.45
C PHE A 45 2.96 3.24 10.88
N LEU A 46 4.29 3.31 10.77
CA LEU A 46 5.10 2.20 10.28
C LEU A 46 4.94 0.96 11.16
N ALA A 47 5.08 1.08 12.48
CA ALA A 47 5.04 -0.06 13.37
C ALA A 47 3.62 -0.70 13.48
N GLN A 48 2.58 0.12 13.64
CA GLN A 48 1.25 -0.36 14.01
C GLN A 48 0.31 -0.54 12.82
N ALA A 49 0.35 0.36 11.83
CA ALA A 49 -0.51 0.27 10.67
C ALA A 49 0.11 -0.62 9.58
N ILE A 50 1.42 -0.51 9.35
CA ILE A 50 2.10 -1.18 8.24
C ILE A 50 2.69 -2.52 8.67
N GLU A 51 3.70 -2.52 9.54
CA GLU A 51 4.47 -3.71 9.90
C GLU A 51 3.64 -4.75 10.67
N ALA A 52 2.81 -4.32 11.63
CA ALA A 52 1.92 -5.23 12.36
C ALA A 52 0.88 -5.93 11.46
N ASN A 53 0.57 -5.35 10.28
CA ASN A 53 -0.27 -5.98 9.26
C ASN A 53 0.54 -6.79 8.23
N GLY A 54 1.86 -6.93 8.40
CA GLY A 54 2.75 -7.63 7.47
C GLY A 54 2.94 -6.89 6.14
N LEU A 55 2.76 -5.57 6.15
CA LEU A 55 2.85 -4.70 4.99
C LEU A 55 4.21 -3.97 4.97
N ILE A 56 4.50 -3.34 3.83
CA ILE A 56 5.58 -2.38 3.67
C ILE A 56 5.03 -1.12 3.00
N PHE A 57 5.51 0.03 3.44
CA PHE A 57 5.22 1.32 2.82
C PHE A 57 6.48 1.81 2.10
N VAL A 58 6.33 2.19 0.83
CA VAL A 58 7.42 2.67 -0.01
C VAL A 58 7.00 3.98 -0.65
N GLY A 59 7.72 5.06 -0.33
CA GLY A 59 7.38 6.39 -0.81
C GLY A 59 8.09 7.47 0.00
N CYS A 60 7.46 8.63 0.06
CA CYS A 60 7.78 9.71 0.99
C CYS A 60 6.75 9.74 2.14
N ASP A 61 6.93 10.69 3.04
CA ASP A 61 6.03 10.97 4.16
C ASP A 61 4.58 11.25 3.74
N GLU A 62 4.36 12.05 2.69
CA GLU A 62 3.02 12.45 2.25
C GLU A 62 2.36 11.47 1.26
N PHE A 63 3.16 10.70 0.51
CA PHE A 63 2.65 9.81 -0.54
C PHE A 63 3.50 8.56 -0.68
N GLY A 64 2.83 7.42 -0.82
CA GLY A 64 3.52 6.18 -1.12
C GLY A 64 2.60 5.02 -1.43
N MET A 65 3.23 3.90 -1.77
CA MET A 65 2.57 2.64 -2.08
C MET A 65 2.70 1.68 -0.90
N VAL A 66 1.60 1.05 -0.51
CA VAL A 66 1.57 -0.03 0.47
C VAL A 66 1.46 -1.37 -0.25
N CYS A 67 2.44 -2.24 0.03
CA CYS A 67 2.53 -3.58 -0.53
C CYS A 67 2.65 -4.62 0.59
N LEU A 68 2.54 -5.90 0.25
CA LEU A 68 2.87 -6.96 1.20
C LEU A 68 4.40 -6.99 1.41
N ALA A 69 4.86 -7.10 2.66
CA ALA A 69 6.30 -7.08 2.98
C ALA A 69 7.08 -8.28 2.41
N LYS A 70 6.34 -9.34 2.04
CA LYS A 70 6.83 -10.52 1.34
C LYS A 70 6.10 -10.65 0.02
N ARG A 71 6.59 -11.55 -0.83
CA ARG A 71 5.94 -11.88 -2.10
C ARG A 71 4.46 -12.24 -1.90
N GLY A 72 3.59 -11.53 -2.61
CA GLY A 72 2.14 -11.70 -2.56
C GLY A 72 1.42 -10.37 -2.71
N SER A 73 0.12 -10.39 -2.39
CA SER A 73 -0.78 -9.26 -2.56
C SER A 73 -1.34 -8.83 -1.22
N VAL A 74 -1.61 -7.53 -1.10
CA VAL A 74 -2.40 -6.97 0.00
C VAL A 74 -3.84 -7.46 -0.11
N THR A 75 -4.44 -7.84 1.02
CA THR A 75 -5.86 -8.20 1.08
C THR A 75 -6.75 -6.98 1.35
N ALA A 76 -8.05 -7.12 1.05
CA ALA A 76 -9.03 -6.08 1.34
C ALA A 76 -9.11 -5.77 2.84
N GLU A 77 -8.95 -6.77 3.70
CA GLU A 77 -8.93 -6.63 5.16
C GLU A 77 -7.70 -5.85 5.63
N GLN A 78 -6.52 -6.15 5.08
CA GLN A 78 -5.28 -5.41 5.41
C GLN A 78 -5.40 -3.93 5.00
N ARG A 79 -5.91 -3.66 3.80
CA ARG A 79 -6.19 -2.30 3.33
C ARG A 79 -7.16 -1.59 4.29
N ALA A 80 -8.27 -2.24 4.65
CA ALA A 80 -9.28 -1.68 5.54
C ALA A 80 -8.73 -1.43 6.96
N ALA A 81 -7.83 -2.28 7.45
CA ALA A 81 -7.16 -2.08 8.75
C ALA A 81 -6.29 -0.81 8.76
N VAL A 82 -5.51 -0.59 7.71
CA VAL A 82 -4.72 0.65 7.55
C VAL A 82 -5.63 1.87 7.47
N GLU A 83 -6.70 1.80 6.68
CA GLU A 83 -7.68 2.88 6.56
C GLU A 83 -8.36 3.23 7.90
N ALA A 84 -8.76 2.21 8.66
CA ALA A 84 -9.35 2.39 9.98
C ALA A 84 -8.35 3.00 10.98
N TRP A 85 -7.08 2.58 10.94
CA TRP A 85 -6.03 3.13 11.79
C TRP A 85 -5.83 4.63 11.51
N LEU A 86 -5.70 5.01 10.23
CA LEU A 86 -5.49 6.41 9.81
C LEU A 86 -6.66 7.33 10.20
N LYS A 87 -7.91 6.85 10.09
CA LYS A 87 -9.11 7.62 10.51
C LYS A 87 -9.17 7.93 12.01
N GLY A 88 -8.43 7.18 12.83
CA GLY A 88 -8.34 7.42 14.27
C GLY A 88 -7.27 8.41 14.70
N ARG A 89 -6.54 9.02 13.75
CA ARG A 89 -5.37 9.87 14.02
C ARG A 89 -5.73 11.34 13.93
N SER A 90 -5.26 12.12 14.91
CA SER A 90 -5.51 13.57 14.99
C SER A 90 -4.41 14.43 14.37
N GLU A 91 -3.32 13.80 13.95
CA GLU A 91 -2.16 14.43 13.31
C GLU A 91 -2.42 14.76 11.83
N LEU A 92 -3.40 14.07 11.23
CA LEU A 92 -3.78 14.24 9.83
C LEU A 92 -4.97 15.20 9.71
N ALA A 93 -4.90 16.12 8.76
CA ALA A 93 -6.04 16.86 8.24
C ALA A 93 -6.90 15.96 7.33
N GLY A 94 -6.27 14.99 6.68
CA GLY A 94 -6.93 14.00 5.82
C GLY A 94 -6.02 12.83 5.48
N ALA A 95 -6.63 11.73 5.05
CA ALA A 95 -5.93 10.61 4.45
C ALA A 95 -6.76 10.04 3.31
N LYS A 96 -6.12 9.72 2.18
CA LYS A 96 -6.75 8.97 1.09
C LYS A 96 -6.09 7.60 1.00
N VAL A 97 -6.93 6.57 1.06
CA VAL A 97 -6.53 5.18 0.85
C VAL A 97 -7.08 4.74 -0.49
N GLY A 98 -6.19 4.58 -1.47
CA GLY A 98 -6.54 4.16 -2.83
C GLY A 98 -7.19 2.78 -2.87
N GLU A 99 -7.76 2.42 -4.01
CA GLU A 99 -8.23 1.05 -4.25
C GLU A 99 -7.05 0.08 -4.39
N LEU A 100 -7.36 -1.21 -4.37
CA LEU A 100 -6.37 -2.24 -4.68
C LEU A 100 -6.01 -2.18 -6.17
N VAL A 101 -4.74 -2.00 -6.49
CA VAL A 101 -4.21 -1.88 -7.85
C VAL A 101 -3.01 -2.80 -8.06
N ASP A 102 -2.72 -3.14 -9.32
CA ASP A 102 -1.50 -3.86 -9.69
C ASP A 102 -0.27 -3.00 -9.36
N ALA A 103 0.57 -3.49 -8.44
CA ALA A 103 1.73 -2.74 -7.93
C ALA A 103 2.84 -2.54 -8.98
N TRP A 104 2.79 -3.27 -10.09
CA TRP A 104 3.78 -3.23 -11.17
C TRP A 104 3.26 -2.52 -12.42
N TYR A 105 1.96 -2.61 -12.69
CA TYR A 105 1.28 -2.03 -13.85
C TYR A 105 -0.08 -1.42 -13.46
N PRO A 106 -0.12 -0.23 -12.84
CA PRO A 106 -1.35 0.37 -12.28
C PRO A 106 -2.51 0.52 -13.28
N ASP A 107 -2.20 0.69 -14.57
CA ASP A 107 -3.21 0.79 -15.65
C ASP A 107 -3.89 -0.55 -16.01
N ARG A 108 -3.45 -1.67 -15.40
CA ARG A 108 -4.01 -2.99 -15.66
C ARG A 108 -5.04 -3.37 -14.61
N PRO A 109 -6.07 -4.13 -15.01
CA PRO A 109 -7.03 -4.64 -14.04
C PRO A 109 -6.33 -5.59 -13.06
N VAL A 110 -6.78 -5.53 -11.81
CA VAL A 110 -6.47 -6.57 -10.82
C VAL A 110 -7.21 -7.85 -11.23
N ASN A 111 -6.46 -8.93 -11.38
CA ASN A 111 -7.04 -10.23 -11.67
C ASN A 111 -7.87 -10.68 -10.46
N ALA A 112 -9.06 -11.25 -10.71
CA ALA A 112 -9.78 -11.94 -9.65
C ALA A 112 -8.85 -13.00 -9.05
N ALA A 113 -8.63 -12.94 -7.72
CA ALA A 113 -7.79 -13.90 -7.03
C ALA A 113 -8.22 -15.32 -7.43
N GLY A 114 -7.32 -16.03 -8.12
CA GLY A 114 -7.55 -17.40 -8.57
C GLY A 114 -7.50 -18.40 -7.44
#